data_AF-A0A5K1AF28-F1
#
_entry.id   AF-A0A5K1AF28-F1
#
_cell.length_a   1.000
_cell.length_b   1.000
_cell.length_c   1.000
_cell.angle_alpha   90.00
_cell.angle_beta   90.00
_cell.angle_gamma   90.00
#
_symmetry.space_group_name_H-M   'P 1'
#
loop_
_entity.id
_entity.type
_entity.pdbx_description
1 polymer ?
#
loop_
_entity_poly.entity_id
_entity_poly.type
_entity_poly.pdbx_seq_one_letter_code
_entity_poly.pdbx_strand_id
1 'polypeptide(L)'
;GQASEWALMRRHSSENLFGVQICGAYPDTVARTVELIDRECSVDFIDINMGCPIDIVVSKGAGSVLLTKPMRMKNIIEAASKTLDKPITIK
;
A
#
# COMPACT_ATOMS: atom_id res chain seq x y z
N GLY A 1 7.65 -0.08 -12.59
CA GLY A 1 8.68 0.61 -11.83
C GLY A 1 10.03 0.40 -12.47
N GLN A 2 10.98 1.27 -12.17
CA GLN A 2 12.38 1.07 -12.54
C GLN A 2 12.99 -0.02 -11.64
N ALA A 3 13.98 -0.77 -12.14
CA ALA A 3 14.62 -1.83 -11.37
C ALA A 3 15.22 -1.33 -10.03
N SER A 4 15.68 -0.08 -10.02
CA SER A 4 16.20 0.61 -8.82
C SER A 4 15.16 0.82 -7.72
N GLU A 5 13.88 0.94 -8.06
CA GLU A 5 12.81 1.19 -7.07
C GLU A 5 12.59 -0.03 -6.17
N TRP A 6 12.89 -1.24 -6.66
CA TRP A 6 12.84 -2.47 -5.86
C TRP A 6 13.87 -2.49 -4.73
N ALA A 7 14.96 -1.74 -4.85
CA ALA A 7 15.95 -1.64 -3.78
C ALA A 7 15.36 -1.00 -2.51
N LEU A 8 14.36 -0.11 -2.65
CA LEU A 8 13.70 0.56 -1.52
C LEU A 8 12.80 -0.38 -0.71
N MET A 9 12.40 -1.52 -1.29
CA MET A 9 11.52 -2.50 -0.65
C MET A 9 12.29 -3.72 -0.09
N ARG A 10 13.63 -3.66 -0.08
CA ARG A 10 14.47 -4.72 0.46
C ARG A 10 14.77 -4.47 1.93
N ARG A 11 14.28 -5.37 2.78
CA ARG A 11 14.62 -5.44 4.20
C ARG A 11 16.12 -5.65 4.40
N HIS A 12 16.72 -4.85 5.28
CA HIS A 12 18.06 -5.07 5.78
C HIS A 12 18.05 -6.10 6.93
N SER A 13 19.13 -6.86 7.10
CA SER A 13 19.20 -7.94 8.09
C SER A 13 19.07 -7.48 9.56
N SER A 14 19.27 -6.19 9.82
CA SER A 14 19.11 -5.60 11.16
C SER A 14 17.69 -5.13 11.48
N GLU A 15 16.77 -5.15 10.50
CA GLU A 15 15.40 -4.70 10.70
C GLU A 15 14.55 -5.83 11.27
N ASN A 16 14.22 -5.77 12.55
CA ASN A 16 13.37 -6.77 13.21
C ASN A 16 11.89 -6.63 12.87
N LEU A 17 11.48 -5.46 12.37
CA LEU A 17 10.14 -5.20 11.84
C LEU A 17 10.28 -4.33 10.59
N PHE A 18 9.74 -4.77 9.47
CA PHE A 18 9.85 -4.08 8.19
C PHE A 18 8.51 -4.13 7.45
N GLY A 19 8.05 -2.97 6.98
CA GLY A 19 6.83 -2.85 6.20
C GLY A 19 7.01 -1.92 5.02
N VAL A 20 6.17 -2.11 4.01
CA VAL A 20 6.17 -1.28 2.80
C VAL A 20 4.89 -0.46 2.76
N GLN A 21 5.02 0.85 2.53
CA GLN A 21 3.88 1.72 2.32
C GLN A 21 3.61 1.91 0.82
N ILE A 22 2.36 1.72 0.42
CA ILE A 22 1.87 1.95 -0.94
C ILE A 22 0.81 3.05 -0.96
N CYS A 23 0.61 3.68 -2.12
CA CYS A 23 -0.46 4.65 -2.33
C CYS A 23 -1.21 4.31 -3.62
N GLY A 24 -2.54 4.18 -3.54
CA GLY A 24 -3.37 3.78 -4.68
C GLY A 24 -4.83 4.20 -4.51
N ALA A 25 -5.53 4.37 -5.63
CA ALA A 25 -6.91 4.86 -5.67
C ALA A 25 -7.94 3.76 -6.02
N TYR A 26 -7.47 2.61 -6.52
CA TYR A 26 -8.32 1.58 -7.12
C TYR A 26 -8.11 0.22 -6.44
N PRO A 27 -9.18 -0.44 -5.96
CA PRO A 27 -9.07 -1.69 -5.21
C PRO A 27 -8.30 -2.80 -5.92
N ASP A 28 -8.56 -3.00 -7.21
CA ASP A 28 -7.94 -4.04 -8.05
C ASP A 28 -6.43 -3.80 -8.24
N THR A 29 -6.02 -2.54 -8.35
CA THR A 29 -4.62 -2.15 -8.50
C THR A 29 -3.89 -2.30 -7.18
N VAL A 30 -4.53 -1.90 -6.07
CA VAL A 30 -3.96 -2.08 -4.72
C VAL A 30 -3.80 -3.55 -4.38
N ALA A 31 -4.82 -4.38 -4.61
CA ALA A 31 -4.73 -5.82 -4.37
C ALA A 31 -3.59 -6.48 -5.15
N ARG A 32 -3.49 -6.22 -6.47
CA ARG A 32 -2.37 -6.73 -7.28
C ARG A 32 -1.00 -6.24 -6.81
N THR A 33 -0.93 -5.02 -6.29
CA THR A 33 0.32 -4.46 -5.74
C THR A 33 0.70 -5.15 -4.44
N VAL A 34 -0.28 -5.39 -3.55
CA VAL A 34 -0.11 -6.13 -2.30
C VAL A 34 0.37 -7.56 -2.57
N GLU A 35 -0.26 -8.27 -3.50
CA GLU A 35 0.14 -9.62 -3.92
C GLU A 35 1.59 -9.65 -4.43
N LEU A 36 1.94 -8.67 -5.26
CA LEU A 36 3.27 -8.58 -5.83
C LEU A 36 4.34 -8.29 -4.75
N ILE A 37 4.04 -7.41 -3.80
CA ILE A 37 4.96 -7.13 -2.69
C ILE A 37 5.15 -8.38 -1.83
N ASP A 38 4.07 -9.09 -1.51
CA ASP A 38 4.16 -10.30 -0.68
C ASP A 38 5.01 -11.40 -1.35
N ARG A 39 4.88 -11.55 -2.67
CA ARG A 39 5.63 -12.55 -3.43
C ARG A 39 7.11 -12.19 -3.58
N GLU A 40 7.42 -10.92 -3.84
CA GLU A 40 8.76 -10.49 -4.24
C GLU A 40 9.59 -9.91 -3.08
N CYS A 41 8.96 -9.54 -1.96
CA CYS A 41 9.62 -8.84 -0.84
C CYS A 41 9.36 -9.53 0.51
N SER A 42 10.36 -9.50 1.39
CA SER A 42 10.19 -9.95 2.77
C SER A 42 9.70 -8.79 3.64
N VAL A 43 8.39 -8.75 3.86
CA VAL A 43 7.71 -7.75 4.70
C VAL A 43 6.93 -8.42 5.83
N ASP A 44 6.80 -7.73 6.96
CA ASP A 44 5.98 -8.13 8.10
C ASP A 44 4.57 -7.53 8.04
N PHE A 45 4.41 -6.39 7.37
CA PHE A 45 3.11 -5.73 7.13
C PHE A 45 3.16 -4.86 5.86
N ILE A 46 1.98 -4.51 5.34
CA ILE A 46 1.85 -3.52 4.25
C ILE A 46 0.95 -2.39 4.73
N ASP A 47 1.38 -1.15 4.49
CA ASP A 47 0.65 0.05 4.85
C ASP A 47 0.05 0.73 3.62
N ILE A 48 -1.21 1.16 3.70
CA ILE A 48 -1.86 1.91 2.61
C ILE A 48 -1.96 3.38 3.02
N ASN A 49 -1.29 4.24 2.26
CA ASN A 49 -1.36 5.69 2.45
C ASN A 49 -2.73 6.23 2.02
N MET A 50 -3.47 6.70 3.02
CA MET A 50 -4.75 7.38 2.90
C MET A 50 -4.71 8.79 3.47
N GLY A 51 -3.54 9.28 3.91
CA GLY A 51 -3.37 10.60 4.52
C GLY A 51 -2.61 11.65 3.71
N CYS A 52 -1.91 11.29 2.62
CA CYS A 52 -1.06 12.26 1.90
C CYS A 52 -1.88 13.39 1.26
N PRO A 53 -1.60 14.68 1.58
CA PRO A 53 -2.37 15.81 1.07
C PRO A 53 -1.81 16.41 -0.24
N ILE A 54 -0.72 15.88 -0.78
CA ILE A 54 -0.06 16.44 -1.98
C ILE A 54 -1.03 16.42 -3.16
N ASP A 55 -1.18 17.56 -3.84
CA ASP A 55 -2.16 17.76 -4.93
C ASP A 55 -2.10 16.69 -6.02
N ILE A 56 -0.90 16.27 -6.44
CA ILE A 56 -0.76 15.22 -7.47
C ILE A 56 -1.27 13.85 -7.01
N VAL A 57 -1.25 13.56 -5.70
CA VAL A 57 -1.78 12.31 -5.12
C VAL A 57 -3.30 12.42 -4.99
N VAL A 58 -3.78 13.53 -4.44
CA VAL A 58 -5.19 13.84 -4.24
C VAL A 58 -5.97 13.88 -5.56
N SER A 59 -5.42 14.54 -6.58
CA SER A 59 -6.01 14.62 -7.93
C SER A 59 -6.14 13.26 -8.62
N LYS A 60 -5.26 12.30 -8.29
CA LYS A 60 -5.36 10.91 -8.73
C LYS A 60 -6.37 10.07 -7.94
N GLY A 61 -7.01 10.67 -6.94
CA GLY A 61 -8.02 9.99 -6.12
C GLY A 61 -7.45 9.11 -5.00
N ALA A 62 -6.16 9.28 -4.66
CA ALA A 62 -5.47 8.57 -3.58
C ALA A 62 -5.04 9.54 -2.46
N GLY A 63 -4.43 9.04 -1.38
CA GLY A 63 -4.04 9.86 -0.24
C GLY A 63 -5.26 10.42 0.51
N SER A 64 -5.16 11.64 1.04
CA SER A 64 -6.15 12.23 1.97
C SER A 64 -7.58 12.31 1.43
N VAL A 65 -7.76 12.33 0.10
CA VAL A 65 -9.09 12.32 -0.53
C VAL A 65 -9.87 11.03 -0.28
N LEU A 66 -9.20 9.93 0.10
CA LEU A 66 -9.87 8.67 0.45
C LEU A 66 -10.66 8.81 1.75
N LEU A 67 -10.23 9.67 2.68
CA LEU A 67 -10.92 9.93 3.95
C LEU A 67 -12.30 10.58 3.75
N THR A 68 -12.51 11.26 2.62
CA THR A 68 -13.82 11.84 2.26
C THR A 68 -14.70 10.87 1.45
N LYS A 69 -14.17 9.66 1.13
CA LYS A 69 -14.82 8.67 0.27
C LYS A 69 -14.88 7.29 0.97
N PRO A 70 -15.67 7.13 2.04
CA PRO A 70 -15.65 5.95 2.89
C PRO A 70 -15.93 4.64 2.15
N MET A 71 -16.83 4.65 1.15
CA MET A 71 -17.10 3.46 0.34
C MET A 71 -15.89 3.05 -0.53
N ARG A 72 -15.17 4.02 -1.09
CA ARG A 72 -13.96 3.74 -1.86
C ARG A 72 -12.85 3.21 -0.96
N MET A 73 -12.66 3.85 0.20
CA MET A 73 -11.74 3.42 1.23
C MET A 73 -12.02 1.96 1.65
N LYS A 74 -13.27 1.65 2.00
CA LYS A 74 -13.70 0.29 2.34
C LYS A 74 -13.35 -0.72 1.25
N ASN A 75 -13.70 -0.43 0.00
CA ASN A 75 -13.43 -1.35 -1.11
C ASN A 75 -11.93 -1.61 -1.30
N ILE A 76 -11.08 -0.59 -1.11
CA ILE A 76 -9.62 -0.74 -1.19
C ILE A 76 -9.11 -1.63 -0.05
N ILE A 77 -9.55 -1.36 1.18
CA ILE A 77 -9.14 -2.14 2.37
C ILE A 77 -9.57 -3.59 2.23
N GLU A 78 -10.83 -3.85 1.88
CA GLU A 78 -11.35 -5.21 1.71
C GLU A 78 -10.63 -5.98 0.60
N ALA A 79 -10.26 -5.32 -0.49
CA ALA A 79 -9.50 -5.94 -1.56
C ALA A 79 -8.09 -6.31 -1.08
N ALA A 80 -7.38 -5.39 -0.43
CA ALA A 80 -6.04 -5.64 0.10
C ALA A 80 -6.01 -6.72 1.19
N SER A 81 -6.94 -6.68 2.15
CA SER A 81 -6.99 -7.61 3.28
C SER A 81 -7.35 -9.03 2.88
N LYS A 82 -7.94 -9.24 1.70
CA LYS A 82 -8.26 -10.57 1.16
C LYS A 82 -7.10 -11.19 0.38
N THR A 83 -6.08 -10.39 0.04
CA THR A 83 -4.95 -10.82 -0.78
C THR A 83 -3.77 -11.30 0.06
N LEU A 84 -3.71 -10.93 1.34
CA LEU A 84 -2.54 -11.13 2.19
C LEU A 84 -2.93 -11.59 3.60
N ASP A 85 -2.21 -12.58 4.15
CA ASP A 85 -2.39 -13.07 5.53
C ASP A 85 -1.72 -12.15 6.59
N LYS A 86 -0.71 -11.38 6.17
CA LYS A 86 0.00 -10.41 7.01
C LYS A 86 -0.86 -9.15 7.25
N PRO A 87 -0.62 -8.42 8.36
CA PRO A 87 -1.38 -7.21 8.67
C PRO A 87 -1.33 -6.15 7.56
N ILE A 88 -2.51 -5.59 7.28
CA ILE A 88 -2.66 -4.34 6.53
C ILE A 88 -2.87 -3.20 7.52
N THR A 89 -2.08 -2.14 7.42
CA THR A 89 -2.22 -0.92 8.20
C THR A 89 -2.58 0.27 7.32
N ILE A 90 -3.06 1.35 7.92
CA ILE A 90 -3.50 2.56 7.22
C ILE A 90 -2.84 3.77 7.88
N LYS A 91 -2.34 4.70 7.07
CA LYS A 91 -1.77 5.99 7.50
C LYS A 91 -2.36 7.16 6.72
#